data_AF-A0A497KWP9-F1
#
_entry.id   AF-A0A497KWP9-F1
#
_cell.length_a   1.000
_cell.length_b   1.000
_cell.length_c   1.000
_cell.angle_alpha   90.00
_cell.angle_beta   90.00
_cell.angle_gamma   90.00
#
_symmetry.space_group_name_H-M   'P 1'
#
loop_
_entity.id
_entity.type
_entity.pdbx_description
1 polymer ?
#
loop_
_entity_poly.entity_id
_entity_poly.type
_entity_poly.pdbx_seq_one_letter_code
_entity_poly.pdbx_strand_id
1 'polypeptide(L)'
;MELGLKPIRVIRLCLTRLKSTSKGLSRRGSAVEITVTLITGRTAEQGVGKEIGKLSERYQRSVNYIILNPGDAERIGVGEGEAVEVSTLHGSTRVWCKLSEDIEAGMAFIPLGPWA
;
A
#
# COMPACT_ATOMS: atom_id res chain seq x y z
N MET A 1 9.36 5.37 25.81
CA MET A 1 10.27 4.66 24.88
C MET A 1 9.69 4.85 23.49
N GLU A 2 10.07 5.93 22.79
CA GLU A 2 9.75 6.03 21.37
C GLU A 2 10.59 4.97 20.65
N LEU A 3 9.95 3.85 20.31
CA LEU A 3 10.51 2.95 19.31
C LEU A 3 10.73 3.83 18.07
N GLY A 4 11.98 4.05 17.67
CA GLY A 4 12.38 4.88 16.52
C GLY A 4 11.93 4.28 15.18
N LEU A 5 10.65 3.93 15.07
CA LEU A 5 9.99 3.41 13.91
C LEU A 5 9.96 4.54 12.88
N LYS A 6 10.72 4.35 11.81
CA LYS A 6 10.77 5.28 10.69
C LYS A 6 9.38 5.35 10.06
N PRO A 7 8.91 6.55 9.66
CA PRO A 7 7.55 6.73 9.17
C PRO A 7 7.34 5.96 7.87
N ILE A 8 6.23 5.22 7.81
CA ILE A 8 5.74 4.56 6.60
C ILE A 8 4.60 5.41 6.07
N ARG A 9 4.69 5.81 4.81
CA ARG A 9 3.73 6.72 4.18
C ARG A 9 2.89 5.98 3.15
N VAL A 10 1.58 6.21 3.18
CA VAL A 10 0.64 5.77 2.15
C VAL A 10 0.25 6.98 1.33
N ILE A 11 0.51 6.93 0.04
CA ILE A 11 0.44 8.08 -0.87
C ILE A 11 -0.60 7.80 -1.94
N ARG A 12 -1.53 8.75 -2.13
CA ARG A 12 -2.46 8.72 -3.26
C ARG A 12 -1.70 8.85 -4.57
N LEU A 13 -1.93 7.93 -5.50
CA LEU A 13 -1.43 8.06 -6.86
C LEU A 13 -2.29 9.04 -7.64
N CYS A 14 -1.74 10.22 -7.94
CA CYS A 14 -2.38 11.14 -8.87
C CYS A 14 -2.22 10.59 -10.30
N LEU A 15 -3.27 9.99 -10.86
CA LEU A 15 -3.32 9.53 -12.25
C LEU A 15 -3.45 10.72 -13.23
N THR A 16 -2.66 11.78 -13.08
CA THR A 16 -2.44 12.70 -14.20
C THR A 16 -1.53 12.00 -15.19
N ARG A 17 -2.07 11.64 -16.36
CA ARG A 17 -1.36 11.07 -17.53
C ARG A 17 0.14 11.39 -17.50
N LEU A 18 0.97 10.35 -17.33
CA LEU A 18 2.38 10.38 -17.68
C LEU A 18 2.50 10.65 -19.19
N LYS A 19 2.48 11.92 -19.59
CA LYS A 19 3.03 12.30 -20.89
C LYS A 19 4.54 12.20 -20.75
N SER A 20 5.09 11.13 -21.32
CA SER A 20 6.53 10.94 -21.52
C SER A 20 7.09 12.12 -22.31
N THR A 21 7.87 12.98 -21.65
CA THR A 21 8.91 13.77 -22.32
C THR A 21 9.96 14.16 -21.30
N SER A 22 11.18 13.72 -21.57
CA SER A 22 12.41 14.08 -20.89
C SER A 22 12.61 15.60 -20.78
N LYS A 23 12.47 16.16 -19.57
CA LYS A 23 13.29 17.28 -19.01
C LYS A 23 12.58 17.88 -17.79
N GLY A 24 13.32 17.95 -16.67
CA GLY A 24 13.03 18.83 -15.54
C GLY A 24 11.90 18.37 -14.62
N LEU A 25 12.21 17.48 -13.67
CA LEU A 25 11.31 17.15 -12.56
C LEU A 25 11.34 18.28 -11.51
N SER A 26 10.72 19.41 -11.84
CA SER A 26 10.42 20.49 -10.91
C SER A 26 8.94 20.83 -11.06
N ARG A 27 8.10 20.05 -10.39
CA ARG A 27 6.73 20.39 -9.95
C ARG A 27 6.12 19.19 -9.22
N ARG A 28 6.55 18.98 -7.97
CA ARG A 28 5.78 18.16 -7.02
C ARG A 28 4.52 18.95 -6.69
N GLY A 29 3.39 18.62 -7.32
CA GLY A 29 2.11 18.86 -6.67
C GLY A 29 2.15 18.19 -5.29
N SER A 30 1.61 18.83 -4.25
CA SER A 30 1.59 18.25 -2.91
C SER A 30 0.92 16.89 -2.97
N ALA A 31 1.69 15.82 -2.81
CA ALA A 31 1.14 14.47 -2.73
C ALA A 31 0.28 14.40 -1.45
N VAL A 32 -0.95 13.91 -1.58
CA VAL A 32 -1.80 13.66 -0.41
C VAL A 32 -1.39 12.32 0.17
N GLU A 33 -0.88 12.34 1.40
CA GLU A 33 -0.33 11.17 2.08
C GLU A 33 -0.73 11.12 3.55
N ILE A 34 -0.69 9.92 4.12
CA ILE A 34 -0.84 9.65 5.56
C ILE A 34 0.36 8.86 6.05
N THR A 35 0.69 9.02 7.33
CA THR A 35 1.67 8.17 8.02
C THR A 35 0.92 7.10 8.79
N VAL A 36 1.37 5.85 8.66
CA VAL A 36 0.74 4.70 9.31
C VAL A 36 1.78 3.83 10.00
N THR A 37 1.33 3.10 11.03
CA THR A 37 2.03 1.92 11.54
C THR A 37 1.66 0.74 10.64
N LEU A 38 2.61 0.25 9.85
CA LEU A 38 2.38 -0.90 8.98
C LEU A 38 2.57 -2.21 9.74
N ILE A 39 1.51 -3.00 9.78
CA ILE A 39 1.50 -4.37 10.25
C ILE A 39 1.67 -5.28 9.04
N THR A 40 2.51 -6.31 9.16
CA THR A 40 2.65 -7.36 8.14
C THR A 40 2.41 -8.72 8.74
N GLY A 41 1.85 -9.64 7.96
CA GLY A 41 1.51 -10.97 8.46
C GLY A 41 1.13 -11.96 7.37
N ARG A 42 0.86 -13.20 7.78
CA ARG A 42 0.32 -14.25 6.92
C ARG A 42 -1.19 -14.24 6.97
N THR A 43 -1.83 -14.59 5.85
CA THR A 43 -3.28 -14.76 5.77
C THR A 43 -3.61 -16.17 5.29
N ALA A 44 -4.81 -16.66 5.61
CA ALA A 44 -5.25 -17.97 5.15
C ALA A 44 -5.27 -18.04 3.61
N GLU A 45 -5.77 -16.99 2.94
CA GLU A 45 -5.84 -16.93 1.47
C GLU A 45 -4.45 -16.89 0.83
N GLN A 46 -3.47 -16.25 1.48
CA GLN A 46 -2.07 -16.35 1.05
C GLN A 46 -1.57 -17.80 1.11
N GLY A 47 -1.89 -18.53 2.19
CA GLY A 47 -1.54 -19.95 2.33
C GLY A 47 -2.10 -20.79 1.19
N VAL A 48 -3.39 -20.64 0.90
CA VAL A 48 -4.05 -21.34 -0.22
C VAL A 48 -3.42 -20.95 -1.56
N GLY A 49 -3.19 -19.66 -1.81
CA GLY A 49 -2.53 -19.19 -3.03
C GLY A 49 -1.11 -19.75 -3.19
N LYS A 50 -0.38 -19.91 -2.09
CA LYS A 50 1.00 -20.41 -2.09
C LYS A 50 1.07 -21.87 -2.55
N GLU A 51 0.09 -22.70 -2.18
CA GLU A 51 -0.01 -24.10 -2.63
C GLU A 51 -0.24 -24.21 -4.15
N ILE A 52 -0.98 -23.27 -4.75
CA ILE A 52 -1.12 -23.20 -6.22
C ILE A 52 0.19 -22.73 -6.87
N GLY A 53 0.93 -21.87 -6.19
CA GLY A 53 2.26 -21.41 -6.58
C GLY A 53 2.40 -19.89 -6.57
N LYS A 54 3.60 -19.41 -6.25
CA LYS A 54 3.91 -17.98 -6.09
C LYS A 54 3.73 -17.14 -7.38
N LEU A 55 3.77 -17.79 -8.55
CA LEU A 55 3.55 -17.16 -9.84
C LEU A 55 2.08 -17.16 -10.27
N SER A 56 1.21 -17.82 -9.50
CA SER A 56 -0.22 -17.88 -9.81
C SER A 56 -0.89 -16.54 -9.56
N GLU A 57 -1.90 -16.23 -10.37
CA GLU A 57 -2.74 -15.04 -10.15
C GLU A 57 -3.40 -15.05 -8.77
N ARG A 58 -3.80 -16.25 -8.28
CA ARG A 58 -4.40 -16.40 -6.96
C ARG A 58 -3.44 -15.94 -5.86
N TYR A 59 -2.18 -16.36 -5.92
CA TYR A 59 -1.18 -15.89 -4.97
C TYR A 59 -0.97 -14.38 -5.08
N GLN A 60 -0.79 -13.85 -6.30
CA GLN A 60 -0.59 -12.41 -6.52
C GLN A 60 -1.73 -11.56 -5.95
N ARG A 61 -2.99 -11.95 -6.19
CA ARG A 61 -4.17 -11.26 -5.63
C ARG A 61 -4.27 -11.39 -4.10
N SER A 62 -3.73 -12.46 -3.53
CA SER A 62 -3.74 -12.69 -2.08
C SER A 62 -2.70 -11.88 -1.29
N VAL A 63 -1.71 -11.30 -1.97
CA VAL A 63 -0.59 -10.58 -1.31
C VAL A 63 -0.39 -9.12 -1.75
N ASN A 64 -0.88 -8.73 -2.93
CA ASN A 64 -0.63 -7.40 -3.50
C ASN A 64 -1.69 -6.36 -3.09
N TYR A 65 -2.00 -6.26 -1.80
CA TYR A 65 -2.93 -5.25 -1.29
C TYR A 65 -2.51 -4.70 0.08
N ILE A 66 -3.05 -3.53 0.41
CA ILE A 66 -2.99 -2.91 1.74
C ILE A 66 -4.41 -2.75 2.26
N ILE A 67 -4.65 -3.12 3.52
CA ILE A 67 -5.91 -2.81 4.21
C ILE A 67 -5.73 -1.50 4.97
N LEU A 68 -6.62 -0.55 4.74
CA LEU A 68 -6.68 0.75 5.41
C LEU A 68 -7.99 0.91 6.19
N ASN A 69 -7.93 1.74 7.24
CA ASN A 69 -9.13 2.29 7.84
C ASN A 69 -9.88 3.17 6.81
N PRO A 70 -11.22 3.09 6.69
CA PRO A 70 -11.99 3.89 5.74
C PRO A 70 -11.78 5.41 5.88
N GLY A 71 -11.70 5.93 7.11
CA GLY A 71 -11.47 7.36 7.35
C GLY A 71 -10.08 7.82 6.92
N ASP A 72 -9.07 6.97 7.07
CA ASP A 72 -7.71 7.27 6.57
C ASP A 72 -7.64 7.24 5.05
N ALA A 73 -8.34 6.29 4.41
CA ALA A 73 -8.46 6.26 2.95
C ALA A 73 -9.18 7.51 2.41
N GLU A 74 -10.23 7.96 3.09
CA GLU A 74 -10.95 9.21 2.76
C GLU A 74 -10.03 10.44 2.87
N ARG A 75 -9.20 10.53 3.93
CA ARG A 75 -8.22 11.63 4.11
C ARG A 75 -7.24 11.77 2.96
N ILE A 76 -6.91 10.66 2.28
CA ILE A 76 -6.07 10.67 1.08
C ILE A 76 -6.86 10.57 -0.23
N GLY A 77 -8.19 10.51 -0.18
CA GLY A 77 -9.05 10.43 -1.36
C GLY A 77 -8.82 9.18 -2.21
N VAL A 78 -8.72 8.02 -1.56
CA VAL A 78 -8.53 6.70 -2.18
C VAL A 78 -9.72 5.80 -1.84
N GLY A 79 -10.23 5.07 -2.83
CA GLY A 79 -11.28 4.06 -2.66
C GLY A 79 -10.81 2.61 -2.69
N GLU A 80 -11.71 1.70 -2.34
CA GLU A 80 -11.54 0.24 -2.50
C GLU A 80 -11.14 -0.10 -3.95
N GLY A 81 -10.11 -0.92 -4.11
CA GLY A 81 -9.59 -1.35 -5.41
C GLY A 81 -8.73 -0.30 -6.13
N GLU A 82 -8.57 0.91 -5.62
CA GLU A 82 -7.64 1.89 -6.19
C GLU A 82 -6.19 1.59 -5.78
N ALA A 83 -5.24 2.01 -6.62
CA ALA A 83 -3.82 1.81 -6.34
C ALA A 83 -3.25 2.92 -5.45
N VAL A 84 -2.48 2.53 -4.44
CA VAL A 84 -1.69 3.43 -3.60
C VAL A 84 -0.21 3.07 -3.64
N GLU A 85 0.63 4.06 -3.35
CA GLU A 85 2.06 3.81 -3.13
C GLU A 85 2.36 3.80 -1.62
N VAL A 86 3.00 2.73 -1.17
CA VAL A 86 3.50 2.58 0.20
C VAL A 86 5.00 2.84 0.16
N SER A 87 5.44 3.87 0.86
CA SER A 87 6.81 4.38 0.79
C SER A 87 7.48 4.38 2.16
N THR A 88 8.75 3.95 2.18
CA THR A 88 9.63 3.95 3.34
C THR A 88 10.96 4.62 2.96
N LEU A 89 11.89 4.75 3.91
CA LEU A 89 13.26 5.18 3.60
C LEU A 89 13.99 4.21 2.65
N HIS A 90 13.62 2.93 2.65
CA HIS A 90 14.35 1.86 1.95
C HIS A 90 13.80 1.57 0.55
N GLY A 91 12.65 2.14 0.20
CA GLY A 91 11.99 1.93 -1.08
C GLY A 91 10.49 2.13 -0.99
N SER A 92 9.82 1.91 -2.12
CA SER A 92 8.36 1.95 -2.21
C SER A 92 7.82 0.78 -3.03
N THR A 93 6.54 0.47 -2.81
CA THR A 93 5.79 -0.52 -3.61
C THR A 93 4.38 -0.01 -3.88
N ARG A 94 3.78 -0.50 -4.96
CA ARG A 94 2.39 -0.21 -5.30
C ARG A 94 1.51 -1.41 -4.98
N VAL A 95 0.40 -1.14 -4.32
CA VAL A 95 -0.55 -2.14 -3.86
C VAL A 95 -1.96 -1.64 -4.05
N TRP A 96 -2.91 -2.57 -4.13
CA TRP A 96 -4.33 -2.24 -4.20
C TRP A 96 -4.88 -1.93 -2.81
N CYS A 97 -5.70 -0.89 -2.69
CA CYS A 97 -6.36 -0.53 -1.45
C CYS A 97 -7.54 -1.48 -1.18
N LYS A 98 -7.61 -1.99 0.05
CA LYS A 98 -8.80 -2.58 0.65
C LYS A 98 -9.19 -1.79 1.88
N LEU A 99 -10.48 -1.74 2.18
CA LEU A 99 -11.02 -1.04 3.33
C LEU A 99 -11.53 -2.04 4.37
N SER A 100 -11.25 -1.80 5.64
CA SER A 100 -11.83 -2.56 6.74
C SER A 100 -11.95 -1.72 8.00
N GLU A 101 -13.10 -1.81 8.66
CA GLU A 101 -13.35 -1.22 9.99
C GLU A 101 -12.54 -1.91 11.10
N ASP A 102 -12.01 -3.11 10.84
CA ASP A 102 -11.15 -3.84 11.78
C ASP A 102 -9.74 -3.22 11.89
N ILE A 103 -9.38 -2.32 10.98
CA ILE A 103 -8.12 -1.57 11.02
C ILE A 103 -8.35 -0.25 11.75
N GLU A 104 -7.62 -0.06 12.85
CA GLU A 104 -7.63 1.22 13.59
C GLU A 104 -7.00 2.35 12.74
N ALA A 105 -7.51 3.56 12.91
CA ALA A 105 -6.94 4.74 12.26
C ALA A 105 -5.46 4.93 12.64
N GLY A 106 -4.63 5.26 11.65
CA GLY A 106 -3.17 5.31 11.76
C GLY A 106 -2.49 3.95 11.64
N MET A 107 -3.22 2.85 11.42
CA MET A 107 -2.67 1.53 11.13
C MET A 107 -2.98 1.09 9.70
N ALA A 108 -2.17 0.16 9.20
CA ALA A 108 -2.42 -0.52 7.94
C ALA A 108 -1.90 -1.95 7.97
N PHE A 109 -2.45 -2.83 7.14
CA PHE A 109 -1.99 -4.21 7.01
C PHE A 109 -1.57 -4.55 5.58
N ILE A 110 -0.41 -5.18 5.40
CA ILE A 110 0.02 -5.77 4.12
C ILE A 110 0.38 -7.25 4.33
N PRO A 111 -0.19 -8.20 3.54
CA PRO A 111 0.23 -9.59 3.60
C PRO A 111 1.69 -9.77 3.14
N LEU A 112 2.36 -10.80 3.64
CA LEU A 112 3.72 -11.12 3.19
C LEU A 112 3.75 -11.49 1.70
N GLY A 113 4.61 -10.79 0.94
CA GLY A 113 4.75 -10.97 -0.50
C GLY A 113 5.55 -12.22 -0.93
N PRO A 114 5.77 -12.41 -2.25
CA PRO A 114 6.44 -13.59 -2.83
C PRO A 114 7.88 -13.80 -2.37
N TRP A 115 8.55 -12.75 -1.90
CA TRP A 115 9.96 -12.78 -1.49
C TRP A 115 10.17 -13.15 -0.01
N ALA A 116 9.06 -13.31 0.73
CA ALA A 116 9.05 -13.81 2.11
C ALA A 116 8.80 -15.33 2.19
#